data_AF-A0AB37VPX3-F1
#
_entry.id   AF-A0AB37VPX3-F1
#
_cell.length_a   1.000
_cell.length_b   1.000
_cell.length_c   1.000
_cell.angle_alpha   90.00
_cell.angle_beta   90.00
_cell.angle_gamma   90.00
#
_symmetry.space_group_name_H-M   'P 1'
#
loop_
_entity.id
_entity.type
_entity.pdbx_description
1 polymer ?
#
loop_
_entity_poly.entity_id
_entity_poly.type
_entity_poly.pdbx_seq_one_letter_code
_entity_poly.pdbx_strand_id
1 'polypeptide(L)'
;FTFAEQQRNVIIENVRAGLAYKKQQRQYLSSAVPYGYRLVNGKIQQEAHEAKVVCHIFQLYLTKKYGYKKLCQQLTQQKFFFRERPFQPYHIYSILKNPLYYGEIKGGSLGKYLGTFEPILSKATFLQVQEIRQSRCTAKKDTYPYLLRQKIKCPFCGRHLSSKYQWNTKKTKTLHYYHCT
;
A
#
# COMPACT_ATOMS: atom_id res chain seq x y z
N PHE A 1 -16.55 34.54 13.43
CA PHE A 1 -16.23 33.15 13.03
C PHE A 1 -15.90 33.00 11.53
N THR A 2 -16.36 33.90 10.66
CA THR A 2 -16.18 33.85 9.19
C THR A 2 -14.76 34.14 8.67
N PHE A 3 -14.01 35.05 9.30
CA PHE A 3 -12.67 35.43 8.80
C PHE A 3 -11.63 34.30 8.90
N ALA A 4 -11.63 33.56 10.01
CA ALA A 4 -10.73 32.43 10.20
C ALA A 4 -11.03 31.29 9.20
N GLU A 5 -12.30 31.07 8.87
CA GLU A 5 -12.71 30.09 7.85
C GLU A 5 -12.28 30.52 6.44
N GLN A 6 -12.41 31.81 6.11
CA GLN A 6 -11.95 32.36 4.83
C GLN A 6 -10.43 32.20 4.67
N GLN A 7 -9.63 32.58 5.67
CA GLN A 7 -8.18 32.41 5.62
C GLN A 7 -7.77 30.95 5.46
N ARG A 8 -8.45 30.04 6.16
CA ARG A 8 -8.23 28.60 6.03
C ARG A 8 -8.51 28.11 4.59
N ASN A 9 -9.59 28.57 3.98
CA ASN A 9 -9.94 28.19 2.60
C ASN A 9 -8.88 28.68 1.59
N VAL A 10 -8.41 29.92 1.73
CA VAL A 10 -7.34 30.47 0.88
C VAL A 10 -6.04 29.65 0.99
N ILE A 11 -5.65 29.26 2.20
CA ILE A 11 -4.46 28.41 2.40
C ILE A 11 -4.64 27.06 1.69
N ILE A 12 -5.81 26.44 1.81
CA ILE A 12 -6.11 25.16 1.15
C ILE A 12 -6.06 25.30 -0.37
N GLU A 13 -6.62 26.38 -0.93
CA GLU A 13 -6.58 26.66 -2.36
C GLU A 13 -5.15 26.86 -2.86
N ASN A 14 -4.34 27.64 -2.16
CA ASN A 14 -2.94 27.86 -2.52
C ASN A 14 -2.13 26.55 -2.50
N VAL A 15 -2.34 25.69 -1.49
CA VAL A 15 -1.70 24.36 -1.43
C VAL A 15 -2.14 23.50 -2.62
N ARG A 16 -3.44 23.48 -2.94
CA ARG A 16 -3.96 22.72 -4.10
C ARG A 16 -3.39 23.24 -5.41
N ALA A 17 -3.33 24.56 -5.60
CA ALA A 17 -2.75 25.18 -6.78
C ALA A 17 -1.27 24.83 -6.94
N GLY A 18 -0.49 24.90 -5.85
CA GLY A 18 0.92 24.50 -5.85
C GLY A 18 1.12 23.01 -6.19
N LEU A 19 0.29 22.12 -5.67
CA LEU A 19 0.33 20.69 -6.02
C LEU A 19 -0.08 20.43 -7.47
N ALA A 20 -1.10 21.14 -7.97
CA ALA A 20 -1.54 21.05 -9.36
C ALA A 20 -0.44 21.52 -10.33
N TYR A 21 0.25 22.62 -10.02
CA TYR A 21 1.39 23.11 -10.78
C TYR A 21 2.53 22.09 -10.83
N LYS A 22 2.92 21.51 -9.67
CA LYS A 22 3.93 20.44 -9.63
C LYS A 22 3.53 19.22 -10.46
N LYS A 23 2.25 18.84 -10.45
CA LYS A 23 1.73 17.76 -11.30
C LYS A 23 1.83 18.12 -12.79
N GLN A 24 1.49 19.36 -13.19
CA GLN A 24 1.64 19.81 -14.58
C GLN A 24 3.10 19.68 -15.04
N GLN A 25 4.04 20.00 -14.15
CA GLN A 25 5.48 19.79 -14.35
C GLN A 25 5.93 18.33 -14.22
N ARG A 26 4.99 17.39 -14.03
CA ARG A 26 5.24 15.94 -13.82
C ARG A 26 6.23 15.64 -12.68
N GLN A 27 6.30 16.53 -11.70
CA GLN A 27 7.18 16.38 -10.55
C GLN A 27 6.56 15.46 -9.50
N TYR A 28 7.40 14.94 -8.62
CA TYR A 28 6.94 14.15 -7.48
C TYR A 28 6.37 15.07 -6.39
N LEU A 29 5.24 14.68 -5.81
CA LEU A 29 4.48 15.53 -4.89
C LEU A 29 4.80 15.29 -3.41
N SER A 30 5.44 14.16 -3.08
CA SER A 30 5.69 13.75 -1.70
C SER A 30 7.17 13.91 -1.33
N SER A 31 7.45 14.15 -0.05
CA SER A 31 8.81 14.11 0.48
C SER A 31 9.31 12.68 0.72
N ALA A 32 8.39 11.76 1.03
CA ALA A 32 8.71 10.36 1.28
C ALA A 32 8.78 9.59 -0.04
N VAL A 33 9.99 9.18 -0.42
CA VAL A 33 10.26 8.42 -1.65
C VAL A 33 10.40 6.92 -1.35
N PRO A 34 9.92 6.02 -2.23
CA PRO A 34 10.11 4.58 -2.08
C PRO A 34 11.58 4.15 -2.08
N TYR A 35 11.85 2.97 -1.54
CA TYR A 35 13.17 2.32 -1.61
C TYR A 35 13.64 2.15 -3.05
N GLY A 36 14.94 2.27 -3.34
CA GLY A 36 15.44 2.31 -4.72
C GLY A 36 15.57 3.73 -5.29
N TYR A 37 15.02 4.73 -4.61
CA TYR A 37 15.07 6.11 -5.03
C TYR A 37 15.43 7.06 -3.87
N ARG A 38 15.89 8.25 -4.22
CA ARG A 38 16.19 9.37 -3.32
C ARG A 38 15.61 10.66 -3.88
N LEU A 39 15.32 11.61 -2.98
CA LEU A 39 14.93 12.95 -3.36
C LEU A 39 16.17 13.85 -3.27
N VAL A 40 16.65 14.34 -4.42
CA VAL A 40 17.79 15.24 -4.52
C VAL A 40 17.31 16.51 -5.21
N ASN A 41 17.38 17.66 -4.53
CA ASN A 41 16.93 18.95 -5.05
C ASN A 41 15.48 18.93 -5.60
N GLY A 42 14.58 18.21 -4.91
CA GLY A 42 13.18 18.09 -5.31
C GLY A 42 12.91 17.15 -6.50
N LYS A 43 13.94 16.48 -7.03
CA LYS A 43 13.82 15.49 -8.10
C LYS A 43 14.04 14.08 -7.57
N ILE A 44 13.29 13.12 -8.09
CA ILE A 44 13.52 11.70 -7.82
C ILE A 44 14.73 11.25 -8.64
N GLN A 45 15.68 10.62 -7.98
CA GLN A 45 16.83 9.97 -8.60
C GLN A 45 16.95 8.54 -8.10
N GLN A 46 17.41 7.63 -8.96
CA GLN A 46 17.64 6.24 -8.58
C GLN A 46 18.86 6.14 -7.66
N GLU A 47 18.72 5.34 -6.61
CA GLU A 47 19.86 4.90 -5.81
C GLU A 47 20.36 3.59 -6.40
N ALA A 48 21.51 3.59 -7.07
CA ALA A 48 21.94 2.51 -7.95
C ALA A 48 21.97 1.13 -7.25
N HIS A 49 22.43 1.07 -6.00
CA HIS A 49 22.46 -0.18 -5.25
C HIS A 49 21.05 -0.67 -4.89
N GLU A 50 20.21 0.20 -4.32
CA GLU A 50 18.85 -0.16 -3.94
C GLU A 50 17.97 -0.48 -5.16
N ALA A 51 18.18 0.21 -6.29
CA ALA A 51 17.47 -0.03 -7.54
C ALA A 51 17.74 -1.45 -8.07
N LYS A 52 18.99 -1.92 -8.02
CA LYS A 52 19.34 -3.32 -8.34
C LYS A 52 18.62 -4.31 -7.43
N VAL A 53 18.53 -4.02 -6.14
CA VAL A 53 17.79 -4.85 -5.18
C VAL A 53 16.30 -4.88 -5.52
N VAL A 54 15.71 -3.75 -5.90
CA VAL A 54 14.31 -3.70 -6.36
C VAL A 54 14.12 -4.58 -7.61
N CYS A 55 14.97 -4.44 -8.63
CA CYS A 55 14.93 -5.32 -9.80
C CYS A 55 14.99 -6.80 -9.42
N HIS A 56 15.92 -7.15 -8.52
CA HIS A 56 16.08 -8.51 -8.03
C HIS A 56 14.83 -9.02 -7.32
N ILE A 57 14.19 -8.20 -6.47
CA ILE A 57 12.93 -8.55 -5.79
C ILE A 57 11.83 -8.88 -6.81
N PHE A 58 11.67 -8.06 -7.86
CA PHE A 58 10.67 -8.31 -8.90
C PHE A 58 10.98 -9.59 -9.68
N GLN A 59 12.23 -9.81 -10.07
CA GLN A 59 12.67 -11.04 -10.76
C GLN A 59 12.41 -12.29 -9.91
N LEU A 60 12.81 -12.29 -8.62
CA LEU A 60 12.55 -13.40 -7.71
C LEU A 60 11.05 -13.65 -7.55
N TYR A 61 10.23 -12.60 -7.48
CA TYR A 61 8.80 -12.75 -7.33
C TYR A 61 8.13 -13.36 -8.59
N LEU A 62 8.62 -13.01 -9.78
CA LEU A 62 8.16 -13.57 -11.06
C LEU A 62 8.37 -15.09 -11.17
N THR A 63 9.38 -15.65 -10.49
CA THR A 63 9.60 -17.12 -10.49
C THR A 63 8.45 -17.92 -9.86
N LYS A 64 7.48 -17.26 -9.21
CA LYS A 64 6.34 -17.85 -8.50
C LYS A 64 6.71 -18.79 -7.33
N LYS A 65 7.99 -18.98 -7.01
CA LYS A 65 8.46 -19.85 -5.91
C LYS A 65 8.46 -19.17 -4.54
N TYR A 66 8.57 -17.84 -4.52
CA TYR A 66 8.73 -17.08 -3.28
C TYR A 66 7.45 -16.34 -2.88
N GLY A 67 7.07 -16.46 -1.60
CA GLY A 67 6.15 -15.56 -0.92
C GLY A 67 6.90 -14.47 -0.16
N TYR A 68 6.20 -13.48 0.39
CA TYR A 68 6.84 -12.30 1.00
C TYR A 68 7.83 -12.63 2.13
N LYS A 69 7.50 -13.59 3.01
CA LYS A 69 8.40 -14.02 4.10
C LYS A 69 9.68 -14.69 3.57
N LYS A 70 9.54 -15.59 2.58
CA LYS A 70 10.69 -16.27 1.96
C LYS A 70 11.58 -15.28 1.21
N LEU A 71 11.00 -14.28 0.55
CA LEU A 71 11.78 -13.19 -0.05
C LEU A 71 12.61 -12.43 0.99
N CYS A 72 12.02 -12.10 2.14
CA CYS A 72 12.77 -11.43 3.20
C CYS A 72 13.95 -12.28 3.68
N GLN A 73 13.76 -13.59 3.87
CA GLN A 73 14.83 -14.51 4.24
C GLN A 73 15.93 -14.57 3.18
N GLN A 74 15.57 -14.70 1.91
CA GLN A 74 16.52 -14.73 0.80
C GLN A 74 17.36 -13.45 0.71
N LEU A 75 16.72 -12.29 0.83
CA LEU A 75 17.41 -10.99 0.79
C LEU A 75 18.37 -10.83 1.97
N THR A 76 17.96 -11.25 3.17
CA THR A 76 18.82 -11.23 4.36
C THR A 76 20.03 -12.17 4.18
N GLN A 77 19.84 -13.37 3.61
CA GLN A 77 20.94 -14.30 3.29
C GLN A 77 21.92 -13.70 2.28
N GLN A 78 21.41 -12.95 1.30
CA GLN A 78 22.21 -12.20 0.32
C GLN A 78 22.81 -10.91 0.89
N LYS A 79 22.61 -10.62 2.18
CA LYS A 79 23.06 -9.38 2.87
C LYS A 79 22.47 -8.09 2.27
N PHE A 80 21.28 -8.17 1.67
CA PHE A 80 20.53 -6.99 1.26
C PHE A 80 19.63 -6.50 2.39
N PHE A 81 19.74 -5.20 2.69
CA PHE A 81 18.99 -4.54 3.76
C PHE A 81 18.09 -3.45 3.20
N PHE A 82 16.96 -3.26 3.86
CA PHE A 82 16.10 -2.09 3.66
C PHE A 82 16.75 -0.92 4.38
N ARG A 83 17.64 -0.23 3.66
CA ARG A 83 18.56 0.77 4.21
C ARG A 83 19.48 0.10 5.22
N GLU A 84 19.24 0.29 6.51
CA GLU A 84 20.05 -0.26 7.60
C GLU A 84 19.39 -1.45 8.31
N ARG A 85 18.13 -1.79 7.95
CA ARG A 85 17.35 -2.82 8.66
C ARG A 85 16.98 -3.99 7.74
N PRO A 86 16.78 -5.20 8.28
CA PRO A 86 16.30 -6.33 7.48
C PRO A 86 14.96 -6.04 6.82
N PHE A 87 14.71 -6.69 5.67
CA PHE A 87 13.41 -6.60 5.01
C PHE A 87 12.31 -7.25 5.85
N GLN A 88 11.16 -6.58 5.92
CA GLN A 88 9.95 -7.09 6.51
C GLN A 88 8.91 -7.36 5.42
N PRO A 89 7.96 -8.29 5.61
CA PRO A 89 7.00 -8.65 4.57
C PRO A 89 6.20 -7.46 4.03
N TYR A 90 5.92 -6.46 4.85
CA TYR A 90 5.22 -5.25 4.40
C TYR A 90 6.08 -4.38 3.46
N HIS A 91 7.42 -4.37 3.63
CA HIS A 91 8.33 -3.68 2.71
C HIS A 91 8.20 -4.29 1.32
N ILE A 92 8.29 -5.62 1.22
CA ILE A 92 8.13 -6.35 -0.04
C ILE A 92 6.75 -6.11 -0.65
N TYR A 93 5.70 -6.19 0.16
CA TYR A 93 4.34 -5.88 -0.29
C TYR A 93 4.22 -4.45 -0.84
N SER A 94 4.81 -3.46 -0.17
CA SER A 94 4.81 -2.06 -0.61
C SER A 94 5.57 -1.88 -1.91
N ILE A 95 6.77 -2.47 -2.01
CA ILE A 95 7.62 -2.43 -3.21
C ILE A 95 6.87 -3.01 -4.41
N LEU A 96 6.36 -4.23 -4.29
CA LEU A 96 5.65 -4.91 -5.38
C LEU A 96 4.30 -4.26 -5.74
N LYS A 97 3.74 -3.39 -4.89
CA LYS A 97 2.46 -2.70 -5.15
C LYS A 97 2.66 -1.32 -5.80
N ASN A 98 3.85 -0.74 -5.71
CA ASN A 98 4.04 0.67 -6.03
C ASN A 98 4.31 0.88 -7.54
N PRO A 99 3.42 1.57 -8.28
CA PRO A 99 3.60 1.78 -9.72
C PRO A 99 4.70 2.82 -10.04
N LEU A 100 5.24 3.50 -9.02
CA LEU A 100 6.35 4.43 -9.18
C LEU A 100 7.58 3.76 -9.81
N TYR A 101 7.78 2.45 -9.60
CA TYR A 101 8.90 1.71 -10.20
C TYR A 101 8.87 1.62 -11.72
N TYR A 102 7.71 1.79 -12.38
CA TYR A 102 7.63 1.96 -13.84
C TYR A 102 7.37 3.40 -14.28
N GLY A 103 7.41 4.37 -13.35
CA GLY A 103 7.31 5.80 -13.65
C GLY A 103 5.95 6.45 -13.36
N GLU A 104 4.95 5.73 -12.85
CA GLU A 104 3.63 6.30 -12.56
C GLU A 104 3.54 6.81 -11.10
N ILE A 105 3.26 8.10 -10.95
CA ILE A 105 3.07 8.79 -9.69
C ILE A 105 1.58 8.77 -9.31
N LYS A 106 1.29 8.45 -8.04
CA LYS A 106 -0.04 8.61 -7.44
C LYS A 106 -0.17 10.00 -6.84
N GLY A 107 -0.92 10.89 -7.47
CA GLY A 107 -1.15 12.26 -7.02
C GLY A 107 -2.34 12.45 -6.08
N GLY A 108 -2.86 11.39 -5.46
CA GLY A 108 -4.03 11.46 -4.58
C GLY A 108 -5.27 11.97 -5.31
N SER A 109 -5.84 13.08 -4.85
CA SER A 109 -6.99 13.75 -5.48
C SER A 109 -6.72 14.28 -6.88
N LEU A 110 -5.45 14.51 -7.22
CA LEU A 110 -5.06 14.94 -8.57
C LEU A 110 -4.97 13.77 -9.56
N GLY A 111 -5.24 12.54 -9.13
CA GLY A 111 -5.16 11.35 -10.00
C GLY A 111 -3.73 10.89 -10.26
N LYS A 112 -3.57 10.01 -11.26
CA LYS A 112 -2.29 9.38 -11.61
C LYS A 112 -1.68 10.04 -12.85
N TYR A 113 -0.35 10.08 -12.92
CA TYR A 113 0.37 10.65 -14.06
C TYR A 113 1.78 10.06 -14.14
N LEU A 114 2.42 10.16 -15.31
CA LEU A 114 3.80 9.72 -15.50
C LEU A 114 4.76 10.82 -15.04
N GLY A 115 5.76 10.42 -14.24
CA GLY A 115 6.86 11.29 -13.82
C GLY A 115 7.93 11.44 -14.89
N THR A 116 8.83 12.40 -14.68
CA THR A 116 9.98 12.69 -15.56
C THR A 116 11.27 11.98 -15.15
N PHE A 117 11.24 11.15 -14.11
CA PHE A 117 12.40 10.40 -13.62
C PHE A 117 12.55 9.06 -14.33
N GLU A 118 13.76 8.49 -14.28
CA GLU A 118 14.04 7.19 -14.88
C GLU A 118 13.37 6.06 -14.09
N PRO A 119 12.54 5.21 -14.74
CA PRO A 119 11.94 4.06 -14.08
C PRO A 119 12.96 2.94 -13.89
N ILE A 120 12.85 2.21 -12.77
CA ILE A 120 13.67 1.03 -12.47
C ILE A 120 13.21 -0.18 -13.30
N LEU A 121 11.92 -0.25 -13.64
CA LEU A 121 11.30 -1.41 -14.29
C LEU A 121 10.43 -1.00 -15.48
N SER A 122 10.21 -1.95 -16.39
CA SER A 122 9.18 -1.80 -17.42
C SER A 122 7.76 -1.95 -16.85
N LYS A 123 6.79 -1.28 -17.48
CA LYS A 123 5.37 -1.44 -17.14
C LYS A 123 4.90 -2.89 -17.32
N ALA A 124 5.38 -3.59 -18.36
CA ALA A 124 5.03 -4.98 -18.63
C ALA A 124 5.44 -5.91 -17.48
N THR A 125 6.68 -5.79 -17.00
CA THR A 125 7.20 -6.55 -15.84
C THR A 125 6.34 -6.30 -14.59
N PHE A 126 5.97 -5.04 -14.35
CA PHE A 126 5.13 -4.69 -13.20
C PHE A 126 3.73 -5.33 -13.28
N LEU A 127 3.11 -5.32 -14.46
CA LEU A 127 1.78 -5.91 -14.67
C LEU A 127 1.79 -7.43 -14.47
N GLN A 128 2.78 -8.14 -15.01
CA GLN A 128 2.97 -9.58 -14.76
C GLN A 128 3.06 -9.91 -13.27
N VAL A 129 3.79 -9.08 -12.51
CA VAL A 129 3.84 -9.21 -11.04
C VAL A 129 2.47 -8.97 -10.41
N GLN A 130 1.68 -8.00 -10.88
CA GLN A 130 0.33 -7.77 -10.34
C GLN A 130 -0.59 -8.95 -10.58
N GLU A 131 -0.53 -9.60 -11.75
CA GLU A 131 -1.31 -10.81 -12.05
C GLU A 131 -0.99 -11.93 -11.06
N ILE A 132 0.29 -12.18 -10.78
CA ILE A 132 0.73 -13.18 -9.78
C ILE A 132 0.23 -12.80 -8.38
N ARG A 133 0.22 -11.51 -8.03
CA ARG A 133 -0.32 -11.05 -6.74
C ARG A 133 -1.81 -11.31 -6.64
N GLN A 134 -2.57 -11.00 -7.69
CA GLN A 134 -4.00 -11.22 -7.74
C GLN A 134 -4.34 -12.72 -7.71
N SER A 135 -3.61 -13.56 -8.43
CA SER A 135 -3.83 -15.01 -8.41
C SER A 135 -3.57 -15.65 -7.05
N ARG A 136 -2.70 -15.02 -6.23
CA ARG A 136 -2.40 -15.45 -4.86
C ARG A 136 -3.32 -14.84 -3.81
N CYS A 137 -4.18 -13.87 -4.18
CA CYS A 137 -5.21 -13.36 -3.29
C CYS A 137 -6.29 -14.42 -3.11
N THR A 138 -6.14 -15.25 -2.10
CA THR A 138 -7.22 -16.16 -1.67
C THR A 138 -8.33 -15.34 -1.02
N ALA A 139 -9.55 -15.46 -1.53
CA ALA A 139 -10.72 -14.94 -0.85
C ALA A 139 -10.75 -15.51 0.58
N LYS A 140 -10.91 -14.65 1.59
CA LYS A 140 -11.15 -15.11 2.95
C LYS A 140 -12.50 -15.83 2.95
N LYS A 141 -12.47 -17.16 3.05
CA LYS A 141 -13.66 -17.96 3.30
C LYS A 141 -13.97 -17.81 4.79
N ASP A 142 -15.19 -17.41 5.10
CA ASP A 142 -15.66 -17.45 6.47
C ASP A 142 -15.68 -18.93 6.90
N THR A 143 -14.88 -19.28 7.91
CA THR A 143 -14.83 -20.65 8.45
C THR A 143 -16.11 -21.02 9.18
N TYR A 144 -16.88 -20.02 9.63
CA TYR A 144 -18.10 -20.19 10.40
C TYR A 144 -19.32 -19.68 9.63
N PRO A 145 -20.46 -20.37 9.69
CA PRO A 145 -21.69 -19.91 9.10
C PRO A 145 -22.26 -18.76 9.96
N TYR A 146 -21.88 -17.52 9.63
CA TYR A 146 -22.52 -16.33 10.18
C TYR A 146 -23.88 -16.10 9.50
N LEU A 147 -24.86 -16.96 9.81
CA LEU A 147 -26.17 -17.07 9.14
C LEU A 147 -26.93 -15.74 9.01
N LEU A 148 -26.72 -14.82 9.96
CA LEU A 148 -27.43 -13.55 10.07
C LEU A 148 -26.53 -12.33 9.77
N ARG A 149 -25.32 -12.56 9.23
CA ARG A 149 -24.42 -11.49 8.80
C ARG A 149 -25.11 -10.62 7.76
N GLN A 150 -25.09 -9.29 7.98
CA GLN A 150 -25.77 -8.30 7.15
C GLN A 150 -27.31 -8.42 7.08
N LYS A 151 -27.94 -9.27 7.90
CA LYS A 151 -29.41 -9.40 7.94
C LYS A 151 -30.06 -8.64 9.10
N ILE A 152 -29.36 -8.54 10.24
CA ILE A 152 -29.87 -7.85 11.44
C ILE A 152 -29.34 -6.42 11.44
N LYS A 153 -30.25 -5.44 11.52
CA LYS A 153 -29.92 -4.01 11.70
C LYS A 153 -30.18 -3.58 13.14
N CYS A 154 -29.31 -2.71 13.66
CA CYS A 154 -29.49 -2.09 14.96
C CYS A 154 -30.57 -0.99 14.86
N PRO A 155 -31.61 -1.00 15.71
CA PRO A 155 -32.66 0.03 15.67
C PRO A 155 -32.16 1.41 16.11
N PHE A 156 -31.05 1.49 16.86
CA PHE A 156 -30.52 2.75 17.39
C PHE A 156 -29.54 3.45 16.44
N CYS A 157 -28.65 2.71 15.77
CA CYS A 157 -27.62 3.30 14.91
C CYS A 157 -27.78 2.96 13.41
N GLY A 158 -28.73 2.11 13.05
CA GLY A 158 -29.02 1.70 11.67
C GLY A 158 -27.97 0.78 11.02
N ARG A 159 -26.84 0.50 11.68
CA ARG A 159 -25.79 -0.40 11.17
C ARG A 159 -26.19 -1.86 11.30
N HIS A 160 -25.65 -2.71 10.43
CA HIS A 160 -25.81 -4.16 10.58
C HIS A 160 -25.00 -4.67 11.78
N LEU A 161 -25.56 -5.62 12.54
CA LEU A 161 -24.84 -6.23 13.66
C LEU A 161 -23.67 -7.08 13.17
N SER A 162 -22.55 -6.99 13.88
CA SER A 162 -21.33 -7.74 13.61
C SER A 162 -21.32 -9.05 14.41
N SER A 163 -21.00 -10.16 13.74
CA SER A 163 -20.82 -11.45 14.39
C SER A 163 -19.54 -11.48 15.21
N LYS A 164 -19.60 -11.99 16.43
CA LYS A 164 -18.46 -12.21 17.31
C LYS A 164 -18.57 -13.58 17.95
N TYR A 165 -17.42 -14.17 18.24
CA TYR A 165 -17.37 -15.34 19.12
C TYR A 165 -16.39 -15.07 20.26
N GLN A 166 -16.69 -15.63 21.42
CA GLN A 166 -15.81 -15.57 22.58
C GLN A 166 -15.89 -16.88 23.35
N TRP A 167 -14.80 -17.26 24.01
CA TRP A 167 -14.84 -18.35 24.98
C TRP A 167 -15.62 -17.93 26.22
N ASN A 168 -16.36 -18.86 26.82
CA ASN A 168 -16.90 -18.64 28.16
C ASN A 168 -15.75 -18.51 29.18
N THR A 169 -16.06 -18.00 30.38
CA THR A 169 -15.06 -17.74 31.44
C THR A 169 -14.22 -18.98 31.78
N LYS A 170 -14.81 -20.18 31.71
CA LYS A 170 -14.15 -21.45 31.98
C LYS A 170 -13.37 -22.03 30.77
N LYS A 171 -13.38 -21.37 29.61
CA LYS A 171 -12.80 -21.82 28.32
C LYS A 171 -13.24 -23.24 27.90
N THR A 172 -14.45 -23.63 28.27
CA THR A 172 -15.03 -24.94 27.93
C THR A 172 -15.96 -24.88 26.73
N LYS A 173 -16.56 -23.71 26.45
CA LYS A 173 -17.51 -23.52 25.34
C LYS A 173 -17.28 -22.19 24.64
N THR A 174 -17.54 -22.18 23.34
CA THR A 174 -17.54 -20.97 22.51
C THR A 174 -18.95 -20.40 22.42
N LEU A 175 -19.09 -19.12 22.74
CA LEU A 175 -20.33 -18.36 22.63
C LEU A 175 -20.30 -17.54 21.34
N HIS A 176 -21.34 -17.66 20.52
CA HIS A 176 -21.51 -16.90 19.28
C HIS A 176 -22.63 -15.89 19.47
N TYR A 177 -22.36 -14.62 19.20
CA TYR A 177 -23.35 -13.56 19.35
C TYR A 177 -23.19 -12.49 18.27
N TYR A 178 -24.26 -11.74 18.04
CA TYR A 178 -24.29 -10.58 17.16
C TYR A 178 -24.34 -9.33 18.04
N HIS A 179 -23.47 -8.37 17.79
CA HIS A 179 -23.40 -7.15 18.59
C HIS A 179 -23.36 -5.92 17.69
N CYS A 180 -23.87 -4.82 18.20
CA CYS A 180 -23.74 -3.53 17.57
C CYS A 180 -22.32 -3.00 17.75
N THR A 181 -21.74 -2.47 16.68
CA THR A 181 -20.42 -1.81 16.63
C THR A 181 -20.54 -0.34 16.31
#